data_AF-B0XE14-F1
#
_entry.id   AF-B0XE14-F1
#
_cell.length_a   1.000
_cell.length_b   1.000
_cell.length_c   1.000
_cell.angle_alpha   90.00
_cell.angle_beta   90.00
_cell.angle_gamma   90.00
#
_symmetry.space_group_name_H-M   'P 1'
#
loop_
_entity.id
_entity.type
_entity.pdbx_description
1 polymer ?
#
loop_
_entity_poly.entity_id
_entity_poly.type
_entity_poly.pdbx_seq_one_letter_code
_entity_poly.pdbx_strand_id
1 'polypeptide(L)'
;MYATFTTVPCRCGQETRVIPRILQLRSHWMKSEKESVRLVEAGITKEVLNSAIAQFCLEIIAKHGDPAPRLCNKDPLTLKMGSYVIELFPEAKFLFMVRDGRATVHSIISRKVTITGFDLSNYRQCMTKWNQAIQTMHDQCKEIGKDRCMMVYYEQLVLHPEEWMRKILQFLDIPWNDSVLHHEEFINKENGVALSKVERSSDQVIKPVNLEAMSKWVGHIPEDVVRDMADVAPMLSVLGYDPYANPPDYGKPDTYVQENTYKVRANPQMWEHKVNQLLNRDGNPPNRDGNGNNNNNNNNNNEDEDDYGNNKERKT
;
A
#
# COMPACT_ATOMS: atom_id res chain seq x y z
N MET A 1 -2.87 4.83 -2.16
CA MET A 1 -2.51 5.68 -1.01
C MET A 1 -1.08 5.32 -0.67
N TYR A 2 -0.13 6.20 -0.97
CA TYR A 2 1.28 5.83 -1.00
C TYR A 2 2.07 6.91 -0.29
N ALA A 3 2.62 6.55 0.86
CA ALA A 3 3.66 7.29 1.54
C ALA A 3 4.81 6.31 1.73
N THR A 4 5.97 6.63 1.17
CA THR A 4 7.21 5.86 1.35
C THR A 4 8.10 6.69 2.26
N PHE A 5 8.42 6.17 3.45
CA PHE A 5 9.29 6.86 4.41
C PHE A 5 10.66 6.18 4.43
N THR A 6 11.71 6.88 4.03
CA THR A 6 13.09 6.48 4.34
C THR A 6 13.98 7.71 4.49
N THR A 7 14.43 7.91 5.71
CA THR A 7 15.56 8.79 6.06
C THR A 7 16.24 8.14 7.25
N VAL A 8 17.57 8.20 7.33
CA VAL A 8 18.35 7.68 8.48
C VAL A 8 17.70 8.18 9.77
N PRO A 9 17.22 7.29 10.68
CA PRO A 9 17.59 5.88 10.87
C PRO A 9 16.58 4.80 10.40
N CYS A 10 15.68 5.08 9.43
CA CYS A 10 14.58 4.16 9.06
C CYS A 10 14.63 3.65 7.61
N ARG A 11 14.36 2.34 7.42
CA ARG A 11 14.19 1.73 6.09
C ARG A 11 12.89 0.92 6.01
N CYS A 12 11.97 1.33 5.12
CA CYS A 12 10.79 0.56 4.74
C CYS A 12 11.06 -0.34 3.51
N GLY A 13 11.45 0.27 2.38
CA GLY A 13 11.60 -0.41 1.10
C GLY A 13 10.28 -0.59 0.34
N GLN A 14 10.32 -1.42 -0.70
CA GLN A 14 9.21 -1.73 -1.61
C GLN A 14 8.16 -2.67 -0.96
N GLU A 15 7.00 -2.81 -1.59
CA GLU A 15 5.98 -3.80 -1.17
C GLU A 15 6.51 -5.22 -1.30
N THR A 16 6.44 -6.00 -0.22
CA THR A 16 6.97 -7.37 -0.23
C THR A 16 6.01 -8.34 -0.92
N ARG A 17 4.70 -8.05 -0.88
CA ARG A 17 3.59 -8.87 -1.43
C ARG A 17 3.42 -10.24 -0.77
N VAL A 18 4.48 -10.86 -0.26
CA VAL A 18 4.49 -12.20 0.36
C VAL A 18 4.03 -12.16 1.81
N ILE A 19 4.34 -11.10 2.56
CA ILE A 19 3.93 -10.94 3.96
C ILE A 19 2.40 -10.95 4.11
N PRO A 20 1.61 -10.12 3.40
CA PRO A 20 0.16 -10.17 3.53
C PRO A 20 -0.42 -11.52 3.09
N ARG A 21 0.23 -12.25 2.16
CA ARG A 21 -0.21 -13.57 1.68
C ARG A 21 -0.02 -14.66 2.75
N ILE A 22 1.15 -14.72 3.41
CA ILE A 22 1.37 -15.72 4.47
C ILE A 22 0.47 -15.46 5.68
N LEU A 23 0.27 -14.19 6.04
CA LEU A 23 -0.65 -13.81 7.12
C LEU A 23 -2.11 -14.18 6.77
N GLN A 24 -2.52 -13.98 5.51
CA GLN A 24 -3.83 -14.40 5.04
C GLN A 24 -3.98 -15.93 5.03
N LEU A 25 -2.96 -16.66 4.57
CA LEU A 25 -2.95 -18.12 4.57
C LEU A 25 -3.13 -18.67 6.00
N ARG A 26 -2.38 -18.13 6.96
CA ARG A 26 -2.57 -18.45 8.38
C ARG A 26 -3.98 -18.15 8.86
N SER A 27 -4.54 -17.01 8.48
CA SER A 27 -5.93 -16.68 8.84
C SER A 27 -6.93 -17.71 8.31
N HIS A 28 -6.71 -18.27 7.12
CA HIS A 28 -7.57 -19.33 6.59
C HIS A 28 -7.47 -20.64 7.40
N TRP A 29 -6.26 -21.05 7.79
CA TRP A 29 -6.07 -22.23 8.64
C TRP A 29 -6.83 -22.09 9.97
N MET A 30 -6.72 -20.94 10.61
CA MET A 30 -7.37 -20.69 11.91
C MET A 30 -8.89 -20.51 11.82
N LYS A 31 -9.44 -20.19 10.63
CA LYS A 31 -10.89 -20.08 10.42
C LYS A 31 -11.56 -21.44 10.22
N SER A 32 -10.81 -22.45 9.80
CA SER A 32 -11.32 -23.81 9.62
C SER A 32 -11.08 -24.62 10.88
N GLU A 33 -12.14 -24.90 11.64
CA GLU A 33 -12.06 -25.72 12.86
C GLU A 33 -11.42 -27.09 12.58
N LYS A 34 -11.85 -27.74 11.48
CA LYS A 34 -11.30 -29.03 11.05
C LYS A 34 -9.81 -28.96 10.79
N GLU A 35 -9.32 -27.91 10.13
CA GLU A 35 -7.89 -27.78 9.85
C GLU A 35 -7.10 -27.42 11.11
N SER A 36 -7.64 -26.53 11.94
CA SER A 36 -7.02 -26.19 13.23
C SER A 36 -6.82 -27.42 14.12
N VAL A 37 -7.79 -28.33 14.18
CA VAL A 37 -7.64 -29.60 14.93
C VAL A 37 -6.53 -30.47 14.32
N ARG A 38 -6.52 -30.63 12.98
CA ARG A 38 -5.48 -31.43 12.31
C ARG A 38 -4.07 -30.90 12.54
N LEU A 39 -3.89 -29.58 12.55
CA LEU A 39 -2.60 -28.94 12.84
C LEU A 39 -2.14 -29.26 14.27
N VAL A 40 -3.05 -29.13 15.25
CA VAL A 40 -2.75 -29.44 16.65
C VAL A 40 -2.38 -30.92 16.84
N GLU A 41 -3.15 -31.85 16.25
CA GLU A 41 -2.85 -33.29 16.31
C GLU A 41 -1.53 -33.65 15.62
N ALA A 42 -1.10 -32.86 14.63
CA ALA A 42 0.20 -32.99 13.98
C ALA A 42 1.36 -32.33 14.77
N GLY A 43 1.11 -31.80 15.97
CA GLY A 43 2.11 -31.10 16.78
C GLY A 43 2.42 -29.67 16.31
N ILE A 44 1.67 -29.13 15.34
CA ILE A 44 1.79 -27.76 14.85
C ILE A 44 0.92 -26.86 15.74
N THR A 45 1.44 -26.57 16.94
CA THR A 45 0.75 -25.70 17.90
C THR A 45 0.77 -24.24 17.44
N LYS A 46 0.00 -23.40 18.15
CA LYS A 46 -0.03 -21.95 17.93
C LYS A 46 1.37 -21.34 18.03
N GLU A 47 2.17 -21.78 18.99
CA GLU A 47 3.53 -21.28 19.26
C GLU A 47 4.49 -21.65 18.11
N VAL A 48 4.43 -22.90 17.64
CA VAL A 48 5.23 -23.37 16.50
C VAL A 48 4.90 -22.56 15.25
N LEU A 49 3.61 -22.40 14.96
CA LEU A 49 3.14 -21.67 13.79
C LEU A 49 3.50 -20.18 13.86
N ASN A 50 3.30 -19.55 15.02
CA ASN A 50 3.67 -18.15 15.24
C ASN A 50 5.18 -17.94 15.09
N SER A 51 6.01 -18.81 15.67
CA SER A 51 7.47 -18.72 15.54
C SER A 51 7.91 -18.83 14.07
N ALA A 52 7.35 -19.78 13.32
CA ALA A 52 7.68 -19.96 11.90
C ALA A 52 7.29 -18.74 11.06
N ILE A 53 6.09 -18.18 11.27
CA ILE A 53 5.61 -17.01 10.53
C ILE A 53 6.38 -15.76 10.93
N ALA A 54 6.69 -15.57 12.22
CA ALA A 54 7.50 -14.45 12.68
C ALA A 54 8.90 -14.47 12.05
N GLN A 55 9.55 -15.64 12.00
CA GLN A 55 10.85 -15.80 11.34
C GLN A 55 10.77 -15.53 9.84
N PHE A 56 9.75 -16.07 9.16
CA PHE A 56 9.52 -15.79 7.74
C PHE A 56 9.37 -14.28 7.48
N CYS A 57 8.48 -13.61 8.23
CA CYS A 57 8.26 -12.18 8.09
C CYS A 57 9.52 -11.37 8.39
N LEU A 58 10.24 -11.70 9.47
CA LEU A 58 11.46 -10.97 9.86
C LEU A 58 12.57 -11.14 8.83
N GLU A 59 12.77 -12.33 8.28
CA GLU A 59 13.79 -12.58 7.25
C GLU A 59 13.50 -11.75 6.00
N ILE A 60 12.24 -11.73 5.54
CA ILE A 60 11.83 -10.87 4.42
C ILE A 60 12.08 -9.40 4.76
N ILE A 61 11.55 -8.89 5.88
CA ILE A 61 11.69 -7.48 6.30
C ILE A 61 13.16 -7.08 6.42
N ALA A 62 14.01 -7.93 6.98
CA ALA A 62 15.42 -7.62 7.20
C ALA A 62 16.24 -7.67 5.91
N LYS A 63 15.97 -8.63 5.02
CA LYS A 63 16.83 -8.94 3.86
C LYS A 63 16.38 -8.35 2.53
N HIS A 64 15.13 -7.88 2.40
CA HIS A 64 14.65 -7.35 1.12
C HIS A 64 15.15 -5.94 0.75
N GLY A 65 15.97 -5.33 1.62
CA GLY A 65 16.57 -4.01 1.39
C GLY A 65 17.71 -3.74 2.36
N ASP A 66 18.27 -2.54 2.29
CA ASP A 66 19.45 -2.16 3.09
C ASP A 66 19.21 -2.27 4.60
N PRO A 67 20.24 -2.61 5.39
CA PRO A 67 20.13 -2.61 6.85
C PRO A 67 19.88 -1.20 7.38
N ALA A 68 19.03 -1.08 8.41
CA ALA A 68 18.80 0.17 9.11
C ALA A 68 18.49 -0.08 10.59
N PRO A 69 18.77 0.87 11.50
CA PRO A 69 18.44 0.73 12.91
C PRO A 69 16.95 0.52 13.19
N ARG A 70 16.07 1.13 12.38
CA ARG A 70 14.62 0.92 12.43
C ARG A 70 14.15 0.32 11.11
N LEU A 71 13.66 -0.91 11.16
CA LEU A 71 13.04 -1.58 10.03
C LEU A 71 11.54 -1.27 9.96
N CYS A 72 11.05 -1.14 8.75
CA CYS A 72 9.65 -0.88 8.45
C CYS A 72 9.19 -1.79 7.31
N ASN A 73 7.88 -2.05 7.25
CA ASN A 73 7.25 -2.73 6.13
C ASN A 73 6.01 -1.97 5.69
N LYS A 74 5.82 -1.82 4.38
CA LYS A 74 4.61 -1.24 3.80
C LYS A 74 4.00 -2.24 2.83
N ASP A 75 3.01 -2.97 3.32
CA ASP A 75 2.11 -3.80 2.53
C ASP A 75 0.66 -3.44 2.94
N PRO A 76 -0.15 -2.82 2.05
CA PRO A 76 -1.38 -2.13 2.46
C PRO A 76 -2.38 -2.97 3.27
N LEU A 77 -2.49 -4.26 2.97
CA LEU A 77 -3.48 -5.15 3.58
C LEU A 77 -2.97 -5.86 4.86
N THR A 78 -1.73 -5.64 5.27
CA THR A 78 -1.16 -6.27 6.47
C THR A 78 -1.93 -5.88 7.73
N LEU A 79 -2.44 -4.64 7.80
CA LEU A 79 -3.21 -4.15 8.95
C LEU A 79 -4.56 -4.87 9.14
N LYS A 80 -5.08 -5.59 8.13
CA LYS A 80 -6.26 -6.45 8.31
C LYS A 80 -6.02 -7.59 9.32
N MET A 81 -4.75 -7.89 9.61
CA MET A 81 -4.29 -8.88 10.58
C MET A 81 -3.46 -8.20 11.67
N GLY A 82 -3.65 -6.90 11.92
CA GLY A 82 -2.80 -6.11 12.81
C GLY A 82 -2.67 -6.68 14.23
N SER A 83 -3.76 -7.14 14.84
CA SER A 83 -3.73 -7.76 16.18
C SER A 83 -2.87 -9.02 16.20
N TYR A 84 -2.91 -9.82 15.13
CA TYR A 84 -2.04 -10.98 14.98
C TYR A 84 -0.57 -10.58 14.78
N VAL A 85 -0.31 -9.52 14.01
CA VAL A 85 1.06 -9.03 13.83
C VAL A 85 1.65 -8.48 15.15
N ILE A 86 0.84 -7.85 16.01
CA ILE A 86 1.28 -7.47 17.37
C ILE A 86 1.60 -8.70 18.22
N GLU A 87 0.85 -9.79 18.08
CA GLU A 87 1.16 -11.05 18.76
C GLU A 87 2.53 -11.62 18.32
N LEU A 88 2.86 -11.50 17.03
CA LEU A 88 4.15 -11.94 16.49
C LEU A 88 5.30 -10.98 16.85
N PHE A 89 5.02 -9.67 16.88
CA PHE A 89 6.00 -8.62 17.10
C PHE A 89 5.49 -7.64 18.17
N PRO A 90 5.69 -7.96 19.46
CA PRO A 90 5.14 -7.19 20.58
C PRO A 90 5.62 -5.75 20.67
N GLU A 91 6.65 -5.34 19.92
CA GLU A 91 7.19 -3.97 19.84
C GLU A 91 6.85 -3.22 18.52
N ALA A 92 6.15 -3.87 17.57
CA ALA A 92 5.75 -3.23 16.31
C ALA A 92 4.69 -2.11 16.47
N LYS A 93 4.91 -0.97 15.83
CA LYS A 93 3.91 0.12 15.72
C LYS A 93 3.32 0.17 14.32
N PHE A 94 2.06 0.59 14.21
CA PHE A 94 1.33 0.73 12.96
C PHE A 94 1.03 2.20 12.66
N LEU A 95 1.26 2.59 11.41
CA LEU A 95 0.69 3.79 10.82
C LEU A 95 -0.47 3.37 9.92
N PHE A 96 -1.70 3.61 10.37
CA PHE A 96 -2.90 3.33 9.61
C PHE A 96 -3.21 4.53 8.71
N MET A 97 -2.79 4.43 7.45
CA MET A 97 -3.09 5.42 6.44
C MET A 97 -4.59 5.42 6.11
N VAL A 98 -5.28 6.52 6.40
CA VAL A 98 -6.67 6.81 6.04
C VAL A 98 -6.77 7.87 4.94
N ARG A 99 -7.50 7.59 3.86
CA ARG A 99 -7.80 8.52 2.76
C ARG A 99 -9.29 8.49 2.47
N ASP A 100 -9.83 9.54 1.89
CA ASP A 100 -11.16 9.53 1.31
C ASP A 100 -11.34 8.30 0.39
N GLY A 101 -12.38 7.51 0.65
CA GLY A 101 -12.68 6.30 -0.10
C GLY A 101 -12.94 6.56 -1.58
N ARG A 102 -13.53 7.72 -1.89
CA ARG A 102 -13.81 8.15 -3.27
C ARG A 102 -12.52 8.39 -4.03
N ALA A 103 -11.56 9.09 -3.40
CA ALA A 103 -10.23 9.31 -3.96
C ALA A 103 -9.44 8.00 -4.11
N THR A 104 -9.58 7.09 -3.15
CA THR A 104 -8.92 5.78 -3.17
C THR A 104 -9.45 4.89 -4.29
N VAL A 105 -10.77 4.73 -4.39
CA VAL A 105 -11.42 3.91 -5.42
C VAL A 105 -11.18 4.48 -6.81
N HIS A 106 -11.34 5.79 -6.99
CA HIS A 106 -11.03 6.42 -8.28
C HIS A 106 -9.56 6.18 -8.68
N SER A 107 -8.62 6.29 -7.74
CA SER A 107 -7.20 5.98 -8.00
C SER A 107 -6.97 4.51 -8.36
N ILE A 108 -7.72 3.58 -7.78
CA ILE A 108 -7.62 2.14 -8.12
C ILE A 108 -8.14 1.89 -9.54
N ILE A 109 -9.30 2.46 -9.87
CA ILE A 109 -9.97 2.27 -11.17
C ILE A 109 -9.20 2.96 -12.31
N SER A 110 -8.97 4.27 -12.20
CA SER A 110 -8.30 5.06 -13.25
C SER A 110 -6.92 4.53 -13.59
N ARG A 111 -6.22 4.04 -12.57
CA ARG A 111 -4.88 3.46 -12.70
C ARG A 111 -4.89 1.96 -12.84
N LYS A 112 -6.04 1.28 -13.00
CA LYS A 112 -6.11 -0.17 -13.19
C LYS A 112 -5.27 -0.96 -12.17
N VAL A 113 -5.29 -0.56 -10.90
CA VAL A 113 -4.55 -1.25 -9.82
C VAL A 113 -5.32 -2.52 -9.48
N THR A 114 -4.74 -3.69 -9.78
CA THR A 114 -5.42 -4.96 -9.55
C THR A 114 -5.38 -5.33 -8.07
N ILE A 115 -6.57 -5.49 -7.48
CA ILE A 115 -6.76 -5.93 -6.09
C ILE A 115 -7.74 -7.10 -6.13
N THR A 116 -7.37 -8.23 -5.52
CA THR A 116 -8.21 -9.43 -5.52
C THR A 116 -9.62 -9.11 -4.99
N GLY A 117 -10.63 -9.43 -5.79
CA GLY A 117 -12.04 -9.22 -5.46
C GLY A 117 -12.59 -7.82 -5.78
N PHE A 118 -11.82 -6.94 -6.40
CA PHE A 118 -12.30 -5.65 -6.94
C PHE A 118 -12.59 -5.78 -8.44
N ASP A 119 -13.81 -5.45 -8.85
CA ASP A 119 -14.21 -5.24 -10.24
C ASP A 119 -13.96 -3.77 -10.61
N LEU A 120 -12.87 -3.54 -11.35
CA LEU A 120 -12.42 -2.21 -11.72
C LEU A 120 -13.35 -1.49 -12.72
N SER A 121 -14.36 -2.17 -13.26
CA SER A 121 -15.40 -1.56 -14.09
C SER A 121 -16.57 -1.01 -13.27
N ASN A 122 -16.63 -1.32 -11.96
CA ASN A 122 -17.78 -1.05 -11.12
C ASN A 122 -17.41 -0.22 -9.88
N TYR A 123 -17.66 1.09 -9.93
CA TYR A 123 -17.41 2.01 -8.81
C TYR A 123 -18.15 1.61 -7.54
N ARG A 124 -19.42 1.19 -7.63
CA ARG A 124 -20.22 0.79 -6.47
C ARG A 124 -19.61 -0.41 -5.75
N GLN A 125 -19.21 -1.42 -6.51
CA GLN A 125 -18.57 -2.61 -5.94
C GLN A 125 -17.21 -2.26 -5.33
N CYS A 126 -16.39 -1.46 -6.03
CA CYS A 126 -15.11 -1.00 -5.50
C CYS A 126 -15.27 -0.18 -4.21
N MET A 127 -16.27 0.71 -4.12
CA MET A 127 -16.59 1.47 -2.91
C MET A 127 -17.04 0.56 -1.76
N THR A 128 -17.90 -0.43 -2.06
CA THR A 128 -18.34 -1.42 -1.06
C THR A 128 -17.15 -2.23 -0.52
N LYS A 129 -16.25 -2.67 -1.41
CA LYS A 129 -15.04 -3.43 -1.04
C LYS A 129 -14.04 -2.58 -0.27
N TRP A 130 -13.85 -1.32 -0.67
CA TRP A 130 -13.07 -0.34 0.10
C TRP A 130 -13.65 -0.19 1.51
N ASN A 131 -14.96 -0.01 1.64
CA ASN A 131 -15.64 0.16 2.92
C ASN A 131 -15.42 -1.05 3.85
N GLN A 132 -15.56 -2.26 3.32
CA GLN A 132 -15.30 -3.50 4.08
C GLN A 132 -13.84 -3.61 4.54
N ALA A 133 -12.89 -3.28 3.65
CA ALA A 133 -11.47 -3.35 3.96
C ALA A 133 -11.06 -2.30 4.99
N ILE A 134 -11.49 -1.05 4.83
CA ILE A 134 -11.15 0.05 5.74
C ILE A 134 -11.81 -0.14 7.11
N GLN A 135 -13.04 -0.65 7.18
CA GLN A 135 -13.70 -1.03 8.43
C GLN A 135 -12.86 -2.07 9.19
N THR A 136 -12.44 -3.15 8.51
CA THR A 136 -11.62 -4.19 9.14
C THR A 136 -10.31 -3.62 9.69
N MET A 137 -9.61 -2.79 8.91
CA MET A 137 -8.34 -2.19 9.33
C MET A 137 -8.52 -1.15 10.44
N HIS A 138 -9.62 -0.40 10.41
CA HIS A 138 -9.99 0.54 11.47
C HIS A 138 -10.26 -0.19 12.79
N ASP A 139 -11.02 -1.29 12.75
CA ASP A 139 -11.32 -2.08 13.94
C ASP A 139 -10.06 -2.74 14.51
N GLN A 140 -9.18 -3.27 13.66
CA GLN A 140 -7.86 -3.77 14.07
C GLN A 140 -7.01 -2.66 14.72
N CYS A 141 -6.94 -1.48 14.10
CA CYS A 141 -6.19 -0.35 14.66
C CYS A 141 -6.72 0.08 16.04
N LYS A 142 -8.05 0.08 16.20
CA LYS A 142 -8.73 0.36 17.47
C LYS A 142 -8.45 -0.71 18.53
N GLU A 143 -8.46 -1.99 18.15
CA GLU A 143 -8.16 -3.12 19.04
C GLU A 143 -6.70 -3.10 19.53
N ILE A 144 -5.76 -2.80 18.63
CA ILE A 144 -4.33 -2.65 18.95
C ILE A 144 -4.08 -1.51 19.96
N GLY A 145 -4.89 -0.45 19.90
CA GLY A 145 -4.82 0.68 20.79
C GLY A 145 -3.88 1.80 20.32
N LYS A 146 -4.14 3.01 20.82
CA LYS A 146 -3.51 4.27 20.37
C LYS A 146 -1.99 4.34 20.56
N ASP A 147 -1.44 3.55 21.47
CA ASP A 147 0.00 3.54 21.76
C ASP A 147 0.77 2.77 20.68
N ARG A 148 0.07 1.93 19.91
CA ARG A 148 0.66 1.01 18.91
C ARG A 148 0.04 1.09 17.53
N CYS A 149 -1.10 1.76 17.36
CA CYS A 149 -1.63 2.11 16.05
C CYS A 149 -2.05 3.59 16.00
N MET A 150 -1.45 4.34 15.08
CA MET A 150 -1.76 5.75 14.82
C MET A 150 -2.47 5.88 13.47
N MET A 151 -3.66 6.47 13.46
CA MET A 151 -4.34 6.87 12.22
C MET A 151 -3.66 8.11 11.62
N VAL A 152 -3.36 8.05 10.33
CA VAL A 152 -2.73 9.14 9.57
C VAL A 152 -3.58 9.47 8.36
N TYR A 153 -4.17 10.66 8.36
CA TYR A 153 -5.01 11.15 7.27
C TYR A 153 -4.13 11.64 6.12
N TYR A 154 -4.26 11.06 4.93
CA TYR A 154 -3.44 11.45 3.77
C TYR A 154 -3.60 12.91 3.40
N GLU A 155 -4.84 13.39 3.40
CA GLU A 155 -5.17 14.76 3.05
C GLU A 155 -4.46 15.71 4.02
N GLN A 156 -4.51 15.42 5.32
CA GLN A 156 -3.83 16.23 6.33
C GLN A 156 -2.31 16.13 6.26
N LEU A 157 -1.76 14.94 5.97
CA LEU A 157 -0.33 14.75 5.74
C LEU A 157 0.17 15.50 4.49
N VAL A 158 -0.66 15.60 3.45
CA VAL A 158 -0.31 16.37 2.25
C VAL A 158 -0.45 17.87 2.49
N LEU A 159 -1.50 18.31 3.18
CA LEU A 159 -1.75 19.72 3.47
C LEU A 159 -0.74 20.30 4.47
N HIS A 160 -0.38 19.51 5.49
CA HIS A 160 0.48 19.92 6.62
C HIS A 160 1.59 18.89 6.92
N PRO A 161 2.55 18.68 5.98
CA PRO A 161 3.47 17.56 6.08
C PRO A 161 4.43 17.67 7.27
N GLU A 162 4.96 18.86 7.58
CA GLU A 162 5.84 19.04 8.73
C GLU A 162 5.13 18.71 10.05
N GLU A 163 3.92 19.24 10.26
CA GLU A 163 3.15 19.00 11.48
C GLU A 163 2.88 17.50 11.68
N TRP A 164 2.43 16.81 10.63
CA TRP A 164 2.13 15.38 10.71
C TRP A 164 3.39 14.54 10.83
N MET A 165 4.48 14.88 10.15
CA MET A 165 5.73 14.15 10.29
C MET A 165 6.32 14.28 11.69
N ARG A 166 6.21 15.45 12.34
CA ARG A 166 6.60 15.62 13.74
C ARG A 166 5.78 14.69 14.65
N LYS A 167 4.45 14.65 14.49
CA LYS A 167 3.55 13.76 15.24
C LYS A 167 3.88 12.28 15.02
N ILE A 168 4.12 11.88 13.76
CA ILE A 168 4.43 10.50 13.37
C ILE A 168 5.77 10.06 13.97
N LEU A 169 6.83 10.87 13.81
CA LEU A 169 8.15 10.51 14.33
C LEU A 169 8.17 10.47 15.86
N GLN A 170 7.44 11.37 16.52
CA GLN A 170 7.23 11.31 17.96
C GLN A 170 6.50 10.03 18.37
N PHE A 171 5.41 9.66 17.68
CA PHE A 171 4.68 8.41 17.94
C PHE A 171 5.57 7.17 17.77
N LEU A 172 6.51 7.18 16.83
CA LEU A 172 7.41 6.06 16.55
C LEU A 172 8.69 6.04 17.41
N ASP A 173 8.88 7.04 18.29
CA ASP A 173 10.10 7.27 19.05
C ASP A 173 11.35 7.41 18.15
N ILE A 174 11.22 8.19 17.08
CA ILE A 174 12.29 8.49 16.13
C ILE A 174 12.62 10.00 16.21
N PRO A 175 13.90 10.39 16.31
CA PRO A 175 14.28 11.80 16.28
C PRO A 175 13.85 12.51 14.99
N TRP A 176 13.51 13.80 15.10
CA TRP A 176 13.22 14.63 13.92
C TRP A 176 14.42 14.69 12.97
N ASN A 177 14.14 14.58 11.67
CA ASN A 177 15.11 14.83 10.61
C ASN A 177 14.40 15.54 9.45
N ASP A 178 14.95 16.66 9.00
CA ASP A 178 14.35 17.53 7.98
C ASP A 178 14.16 16.82 6.62
N SER A 179 15.01 15.83 6.34
CA SER A 179 14.94 15.04 5.09
C SER A 179 13.59 14.35 4.87
N VAL A 180 12.75 14.17 5.90
CA VAL A 180 11.41 13.60 5.74
C VAL A 180 10.46 14.48 4.92
N LEU A 181 10.78 15.77 4.77
CA LEU A 181 10.03 16.72 3.94
C LEU A 181 10.56 16.79 2.51
N HIS A 182 11.70 16.15 2.23
CA HIS A 182 12.47 16.24 0.99
C HIS A 182 12.74 14.87 0.36
N HIS A 183 11.82 13.91 0.54
CA HIS A 183 11.99 12.52 0.08
C HIS A 183 12.36 12.38 -1.40
N GLU A 184 11.88 13.29 -2.26
CA GLU A 184 12.13 13.35 -3.69
C GLU A 184 13.60 13.61 -4.07
N GLU A 185 14.39 14.09 -3.10
CA GLU A 185 15.83 14.28 -3.23
C GLU A 185 16.61 13.00 -2.91
N PHE A 186 15.99 12.00 -2.27
CA PHE A 186 16.63 10.77 -1.80
C PHE A 186 16.21 9.52 -2.60
N ILE A 187 15.47 9.68 -3.70
CA ILE A 187 15.03 8.55 -4.55
C ILE A 187 16.23 7.79 -5.13
N ASN A 188 16.26 6.48 -4.91
CA ASN A 188 17.28 5.53 -5.37
C ASN A 188 18.73 5.96 -5.02
N LYS A 189 18.90 6.73 -3.94
CA LYS A 189 20.20 7.02 -3.31
C LYS A 189 20.48 6.01 -2.20
N GLU A 190 21.75 5.86 -1.83
CA GLU A 190 22.17 5.05 -0.70
C GLU A 190 21.46 5.49 0.59
N ASN A 191 20.89 4.53 1.33
CA ASN A 191 20.07 4.79 2.53
C ASN A 191 18.85 5.71 2.30
N GLY A 192 18.44 5.90 1.04
CA GLY A 192 17.33 6.74 0.62
C GLY A 192 16.06 5.96 0.31
N VAL A 193 15.26 6.45 -0.64
CA VAL A 193 13.95 5.89 -1.01
C VAL A 193 14.10 4.94 -2.19
N ALA A 194 14.13 3.63 -1.92
CA ALA A 194 14.13 2.62 -2.96
C ALA A 194 12.72 2.47 -3.57
N LEU A 195 12.59 2.71 -4.87
CA LEU A 195 11.32 2.55 -5.59
C LEU A 195 11.36 1.33 -6.52
N SER A 196 10.24 0.61 -6.61
CA SER A 196 10.05 -0.42 -7.63
C SER A 196 9.55 0.20 -8.93
N LYS A 197 10.15 -0.20 -10.05
CA LYS A 197 9.75 0.25 -11.40
C LYS A 197 8.33 -0.20 -11.77
N VAL A 198 7.85 -1.28 -11.15
CA VAL A 198 6.54 -1.89 -11.43
C VAL A 198 5.48 -1.58 -10.37
N GLU A 199 5.86 -0.91 -9.27
CA GLU A 199 4.87 -0.38 -8.34
C GLU A 199 4.13 0.78 -9.00
N ARG A 200 2.80 0.74 -8.91
CA ARG A 200 1.96 1.74 -9.57
C ARG A 200 2.25 3.13 -9.02
N SER A 201 2.70 3.28 -7.79
CA SER A 201 2.87 4.56 -7.09
C SER A 201 4.11 5.35 -7.47
N SER A 202 5.07 4.68 -8.11
CA SER A 202 6.45 5.18 -8.17
C SER A 202 6.56 6.49 -8.95
N ASP A 203 5.72 6.68 -9.98
CA ASP A 203 5.64 7.92 -10.75
C ASP A 203 5.10 9.12 -9.93
N GLN A 204 4.27 8.88 -8.91
CA GLN A 204 3.86 9.95 -7.99
C GLN A 204 4.90 10.24 -6.92
N VAL A 205 5.51 9.21 -6.33
CA VAL A 205 6.43 9.34 -5.19
C VAL A 205 7.76 10.01 -5.59
N ILE A 206 8.08 10.06 -6.89
CA ILE A 206 9.25 10.81 -7.38
C ILE A 206 9.09 12.33 -7.23
N LYS A 207 7.85 12.83 -7.13
CA LYS A 207 7.53 14.25 -7.01
C LYS A 207 7.52 14.65 -5.52
N PRO A 208 7.86 15.92 -5.18
CA PRO A 208 7.67 16.44 -3.83
C PRO A 208 6.20 16.34 -3.42
N VAL A 209 5.92 16.43 -2.12
CA VAL A 209 4.54 16.48 -1.61
C VAL A 209 3.79 17.63 -2.30
N ASN A 210 2.65 17.31 -2.91
CA ASN A 210 1.89 18.21 -3.77
C ASN A 210 0.39 17.89 -3.76
N LEU A 211 -0.42 18.83 -4.26
CA LEU A 211 -1.88 18.79 -4.20
C LEU A 211 -2.54 18.14 -5.42
N GLU A 212 -1.78 17.64 -6.40
CA GLU A 212 -2.36 17.15 -7.66
C GLU A 212 -3.36 16.02 -7.45
N ALA A 213 -3.22 15.22 -6.39
CA ALA A 213 -4.06 14.04 -6.16
C ALA A 213 -5.23 14.25 -5.19
N MET A 214 -5.40 15.45 -4.60
CA MET A 214 -6.37 15.69 -3.53
C MET A 214 -7.82 15.44 -3.98
N SER A 215 -8.24 16.10 -5.06
CA SER A 215 -9.66 16.08 -5.51
C SER A 215 -9.83 15.57 -6.94
N LYS A 216 -8.86 14.81 -7.46
CA LYS A 216 -8.88 14.25 -8.83
C LYS A 216 -10.07 13.33 -9.13
N TRP A 217 -10.77 12.85 -8.10
CA TRP A 217 -11.91 11.94 -8.22
C TRP A 217 -13.23 12.65 -8.50
N VAL A 218 -13.31 13.95 -8.22
CA VAL A 218 -14.53 14.76 -8.37
C VAL A 218 -14.98 14.73 -9.84
N GLY A 219 -16.27 14.46 -10.06
CA GLY A 219 -16.85 14.34 -11.40
C GLY A 219 -16.59 13.01 -12.13
N HIS A 220 -15.86 12.06 -11.53
CA HIS A 220 -15.58 10.75 -12.15
C HIS A 220 -16.38 9.58 -11.58
N ILE A 221 -17.11 9.79 -10.48
CA ILE A 221 -17.96 8.76 -9.87
C ILE A 221 -19.36 8.85 -10.48
N PRO A 222 -19.95 7.72 -10.94
CA PRO A 222 -21.30 7.70 -11.49
C PRO A 222 -22.33 8.29 -10.52
N GLU A 223 -23.31 9.02 -11.05
CA GLU A 223 -24.30 9.78 -10.26
C GLU A 223 -25.11 8.89 -9.30
N ASP A 224 -25.45 7.67 -9.71
CA ASP A 224 -26.16 6.72 -8.87
C ASP A 224 -25.34 6.31 -7.63
N VAL A 225 -24.02 6.17 -7.79
CA VAL A 225 -23.11 5.84 -6.68
C VAL A 225 -22.89 7.05 -5.79
N VAL A 226 -22.82 8.27 -6.35
CA VAL A 226 -22.75 9.51 -5.58
C VAL A 226 -24.00 9.68 -4.73
N ARG A 227 -25.19 9.47 -5.31
CA ARG A 227 -26.47 9.57 -4.60
C ARG A 227 -26.54 8.60 -3.41
N ASP A 228 -26.07 7.37 -3.60
CA ASP A 228 -26.15 6.31 -2.59
C ASP A 228 -24.86 6.20 -1.74
N MET A 229 -23.97 7.21 -1.77
CA MET A 229 -22.61 7.13 -1.22
C MET A 229 -22.58 6.79 0.28
N ALA A 230 -23.50 7.37 1.06
CA ALA A 230 -23.59 7.13 2.49
C ALA A 230 -23.95 5.67 2.82
N ASP A 231 -24.78 5.03 2.00
CA ASP A 231 -25.19 3.64 2.16
C ASP A 231 -24.11 2.67 1.66
N VAL A 232 -23.47 3.01 0.54
CA VAL A 232 -22.41 2.20 -0.08
C VAL A 232 -21.13 2.21 0.76
N ALA A 233 -20.82 3.34 1.39
CA ALA A 233 -19.55 3.58 2.08
C ALA A 233 -19.71 4.34 3.42
N PRO A 234 -20.42 3.76 4.41
CA PRO A 234 -20.66 4.41 5.70
C PRO A 234 -19.38 4.76 6.48
N MET A 235 -18.26 4.08 6.21
CA MET A 235 -16.97 4.41 6.81
C MET A 235 -16.45 5.78 6.43
N LEU A 236 -16.95 6.41 5.35
CA LEU A 236 -16.63 7.82 5.07
C LEU A 236 -16.97 8.68 6.29
N SER A 237 -18.21 8.62 6.77
CA SER A 237 -18.67 9.38 7.93
C SER A 237 -17.91 9.02 9.21
N VAL A 238 -17.67 7.72 9.45
CA VAL A 238 -16.92 7.25 10.63
C VAL A 238 -15.50 7.84 10.66
N LEU A 239 -14.88 7.97 9.48
CA LEU A 239 -13.53 8.50 9.34
C LEU A 239 -13.50 10.03 9.23
N GLY A 240 -14.66 10.71 9.25
CA GLY A 240 -14.74 12.17 9.19
C GLY A 240 -14.84 12.78 7.78
N TYR A 241 -15.12 11.97 6.76
CA TYR A 241 -15.43 12.45 5.42
C TYR A 241 -16.95 12.56 5.23
N ASP A 242 -17.45 13.75 4.89
CA ASP A 242 -18.85 13.92 4.53
C ASP A 242 -19.16 13.13 3.23
N PRO A 243 -20.05 12.11 3.28
CA PRO A 243 -20.38 11.30 2.11
C PRO A 243 -21.20 12.08 1.07
N TYR A 244 -21.83 13.20 1.45
CA TYR A 244 -22.67 14.02 0.56
C TYR A 244 -21.91 15.20 -0.07
N ALA A 245 -20.74 15.58 0.47
CA ALA A 245 -19.90 16.62 -0.11
C ALA A 245 -19.08 16.11 -1.31
N ASN A 246 -18.97 16.90 -2.40
CA ASN A 246 -18.27 16.50 -3.63
C ASN A 246 -17.46 17.66 -4.25
N PRO A 247 -16.19 17.87 -3.84
CA PRO A 247 -15.47 17.20 -2.74
C PRO A 247 -15.81 17.80 -1.36
N PRO A 248 -15.48 17.10 -0.26
CA PRO A 248 -15.35 17.72 1.05
C PRO A 248 -14.27 18.81 1.07
N ASP A 249 -14.41 19.77 1.98
CA ASP A 249 -13.30 20.66 2.33
C ASP A 249 -12.28 19.88 3.18
N TYR A 250 -11.15 19.55 2.58
CA TYR A 250 -10.06 18.86 3.26
C TYR A 250 -9.19 19.81 4.11
N GLY A 251 -9.35 21.13 3.96
CA GLY A 251 -8.53 22.14 4.61
C GLY A 251 -7.60 22.90 3.65
N LYS A 252 -6.85 23.85 4.20
CA LYS A 252 -5.95 24.73 3.43
C LYS A 252 -4.49 24.27 3.58
N PRO A 253 -3.74 24.15 2.48
CA PRO A 253 -2.36 23.68 2.52
C PRO A 253 -1.40 24.73 3.03
N ASP A 254 -0.32 24.27 3.68
CA ASP A 254 0.86 25.08 3.98
C ASP A 254 1.45 25.71 2.71
N THR A 255 2.05 26.88 2.85
CA THR A 255 2.58 27.66 1.72
C THR A 255 3.58 26.87 0.87
N TYR A 256 4.50 26.13 1.49
CA TYR A 256 5.51 25.39 0.75
C TYR A 256 4.92 24.23 -0.07
N VAL A 257 3.78 23.65 0.35
CA VAL A 257 3.06 22.63 -0.42
C VAL A 257 2.40 23.26 -1.66
N GLN A 258 1.90 24.48 -1.54
CA GLN A 258 1.38 25.24 -2.68
C GLN A 258 2.50 25.54 -3.68
N GLU A 259 3.67 25.96 -3.21
CA GLU A 259 4.86 26.18 -4.03
C GLU A 259 5.34 24.90 -4.73
N ASN A 260 5.42 23.78 -4.00
CA ASN A 260 5.76 22.48 -4.58
C ASN A 260 4.77 22.09 -5.68
N THR A 261 3.48 22.31 -5.43
CA THR A 261 2.42 22.05 -6.42
C THR A 261 2.59 22.93 -7.67
N TYR A 262 2.90 24.21 -7.50
CA TYR A 262 3.20 25.11 -8.61
C TYR A 262 4.41 24.64 -9.42
N LYS A 263 5.52 24.30 -8.75
CA LYS A 263 6.74 23.78 -9.40
C LYS A 263 6.47 22.50 -10.17
N VAL A 264 5.63 21.61 -9.65
CA VAL A 264 5.23 20.37 -10.34
C VAL A 264 4.41 20.67 -11.60
N ARG A 265 3.40 21.53 -11.49
CA ARG A 265 2.51 21.87 -12.61
C ARG A 265 3.20 22.72 -13.70
N ALA A 266 4.14 23.57 -13.31
CA ALA A 266 4.88 24.41 -14.25
C ALA A 266 5.89 23.62 -15.09
N ASN A 267 6.31 22.44 -14.62
CA ASN A 267 7.40 21.67 -15.25
C ASN A 267 7.01 20.19 -15.54
N PRO A 268 5.90 19.92 -16.26
CA PRO A 268 5.41 18.56 -16.44
C PRO A 268 6.41 17.66 -17.20
N GLN A 269 7.04 18.19 -18.25
CA GLN A 269 8.04 17.47 -19.05
C GLN A 269 9.29 17.10 -18.24
N MET A 270 9.72 17.99 -17.32
CA MET A 270 10.86 17.70 -16.44
C MET A 270 10.54 16.54 -15.50
N TRP A 271 9.34 16.52 -14.91
CA TRP A 271 8.92 15.42 -14.03
C TRP A 271 8.73 14.11 -14.79
N GLU A 272 8.17 14.15 -15.99
CA GLU A 272 8.07 12.97 -16.87
C GLU A 272 9.46 12.41 -17.22
N HIS A 273 10.40 13.29 -17.58
CA HIS A 273 11.79 12.90 -17.82
C HIS A 273 12.42 12.29 -16.56
N LYS A 274 12.22 12.89 -15.38
CA LYS A 274 12.74 12.38 -14.10
C LYS A 274 12.15 11.01 -13.77
N VAL A 275 10.85 10.80 -14.01
CA VAL A 275 10.19 9.49 -13.84
C VAL A 275 10.82 8.44 -14.75
N ASN A 276 10.97 8.76 -16.05
CA ASN A 276 11.61 7.85 -17.00
C ASN A 276 13.08 7.56 -16.61
N GLN A 277 13.84 8.57 -16.20
CA GLN A 277 15.23 8.40 -15.81
C GLN A 277 15.38 7.53 -14.55
N LEU A 278 14.51 7.69 -13.55
CA LEU A 278 14.62 6.97 -12.28
C LEU A 278 14.00 5.57 -12.33
N LEU A 279 12.96 5.35 -13.13
CA LEU A 279 12.28 4.05 -13.23
C LEU A 279 12.76 3.21 -14.42
N ASN A 280 13.22 3.77 -15.52
CA ASN A 280 13.62 3.00 -16.71
C ASN A 280 15.16 2.83 -16.85
N ARG A 281 15.89 2.75 -15.72
CA ARG A 281 17.37 2.69 -15.67
C ARG A 281 18.06 1.53 -16.43
N ASP A 282 17.33 0.66 -17.14
CA ASP A 282 17.91 -0.41 -17.95
C ASP A 282 17.84 -0.04 -19.44
N GLY A 283 18.53 1.04 -19.78
CA GLY A 283 18.80 1.46 -21.15
C GLY A 283 20.29 1.34 -21.47
N ASN A 284 20.90 0.18 -21.21
CA ASN A 284 22.16 -0.14 -21.87
C ASN A 284 21.77 -0.69 -23.26
N PRO A 285 22.12 -0.03 -24.38
CA PRO A 285 21.84 -0.58 -25.69
C PRO A 285 22.58 -1.92 -25.81
N PRO A 286 21.96 -3.00 -26.32
CA PRO A 286 22.71 -4.19 -26.66
C PRO A 286 23.76 -3.79 -27.70
N ASN A 287 25.01 -4.17 -27.41
CA ASN A 287 26.14 -4.06 -28.32
C ASN A 287 25.71 -4.43 -29.73
N ARG A 288 25.74 -3.46 -30.65
CA ARG A 288 25.72 -3.75 -32.08
C ARG A 288 27.09 -4.29 -32.46
N ASP A 289 27.30 -5.58 -32.23
CA ASP A 289 28.28 -6.33 -33.00
C ASP A 289 27.52 -7.44 -33.72
N GLY A 290 27.49 -7.30 -35.05
CA GLY A 290 26.74 -8.15 -35.94
C GLY A 290 27.35 -9.54 -36.08
N ASN A 291 26.49 -10.54 -36.25
CA ASN A 291 26.51 -11.35 -37.46
C ASN A 291 25.20 -12.14 -37.53
N GLY A 292 24.37 -11.82 -38.52
CA GLY A 292 23.24 -12.65 -38.86
C GLY A 292 23.72 -13.87 -39.64
N ASN A 293 23.37 -15.08 -39.20
CA ASN A 293 22.86 -16.12 -40.08
C ASN A 293 22.38 -17.37 -39.33
N ASN A 294 21.32 -17.95 -39.92
CA ASN A 294 20.86 -19.34 -39.90
C ASN A 294 19.88 -19.84 -38.82
N ASN A 295 18.63 -19.99 -39.27
CA ASN A 295 17.81 -21.21 -39.34
C ASN A 295 18.00 -22.29 -38.25
N ASN A 296 16.93 -22.60 -37.49
CA ASN A 296 16.04 -23.76 -37.74
C ASN A 296 15.06 -24.03 -36.58
N ASN A 297 13.92 -24.63 -36.96
CA ASN A 297 12.84 -25.26 -36.17
C ASN A 297 13.24 -25.94 -34.84
N ASN A 298 12.39 -25.84 -33.81
CA ASN A 298 11.48 -26.93 -33.40
C ASN A 298 10.64 -26.60 -32.16
N ASN A 299 9.46 -27.23 -32.14
CA ASN A 299 8.46 -27.32 -31.07
C ASN A 299 9.04 -27.60 -29.67
N ASN A 300 8.36 -27.09 -28.64
CA ASN A 300 7.81 -27.95 -27.59
C ASN A 300 6.73 -27.21 -26.76
N ASN A 301 5.62 -27.94 -26.58
CA ASN A 301 4.54 -27.68 -25.65
C ASN A 301 5.05 -27.67 -24.20
N ASN A 302 4.39 -26.93 -23.33
CA ASN A 302 4.03 -27.38 -21.99
C ASN A 302 2.82 -26.56 -21.51
N GLU A 303 1.72 -27.29 -21.35
CA GLU A 303 0.52 -26.91 -20.61
C GLU A 303 0.80 -27.15 -19.13
N ASP A 304 0.48 -26.19 -18.26
CA ASP A 304 0.32 -26.44 -16.82
C ASP A 304 -1.11 -26.04 -16.44
N GLU A 305 -1.94 -27.08 -16.30
CA GLU A 305 -3.23 -27.06 -15.62
C GLU A 305 -3.00 -27.07 -14.10
N ASP A 306 -3.69 -26.20 -13.36
CA ASP A 306 -3.93 -26.39 -11.92
C ASP A 306 -5.41 -26.12 -11.62
N ASP A 307 -6.18 -27.21 -11.68
CA ASP A 307 -7.55 -27.34 -11.19
C ASP A 307 -7.53 -27.67 -9.69
N TYR A 308 -8.18 -26.82 -8.87
CA TYR A 308 -8.73 -27.25 -7.59
C TYR A 308 -10.10 -26.61 -7.38
N GLY A 309 -11.13 -27.31 -7.87
CA GLY A 309 -12.14 -27.88 -6.98
C GLY A 309 -13.21 -26.93 -6.45
N ASN A 310 -14.18 -26.62 -7.32
CA ASN A 310 -15.39 -25.88 -7.02
C ASN A 310 -16.51 -26.87 -6.62
N ASN A 311 -16.83 -27.02 -5.33
CA ASN A 311 -17.96 -27.85 -4.89
C ASN A 311 -19.17 -26.98 -4.55
N LYS A 312 -20.13 -26.92 -5.48
CA LYS A 312 -21.51 -26.49 -5.22
C LYS A 312 -22.34 -27.71 -4.83
N GLU A 313 -22.82 -27.73 -3.60
CA GLU A 313 -23.85 -28.65 -3.13
C GLU A 313 -25.17 -28.42 -3.90
N ARG A 314 -25.72 -29.51 -4.46
CA ARG A 314 -27.11 -29.58 -4.92
C ARG A 314 -27.99 -30.02 -3.75
N LYS A 315 -29.03 -29.22 -3.47
CA LYS A 315 -30.17 -29.60 -2.63
C LYS A 315 -30.97 -30.72 -3.30
N THR A 316 -31.51 -31.61 -2.48
CA THR A 316 -32.63 -32.52 -2.78
C THR A 316 -33.88 -31.78 -3.21
#